data_AF-A0A1Y4UJF4-F1
#
_entry.id   AF-A0A1Y4UJF4-F1
#
_cell.length_a   1.000
_cell.length_b   1.000
_cell.length_c   1.000
_cell.angle_alpha   90.00
_cell.angle_beta   90.00
_cell.angle_gamma   90.00
#
_symmetry.space_group_name_H-M   'P 1'
#
loop_
_entity.id
_entity.type
_entity.pdbx_description
1 polymer ?
#
loop_
_entity_poly.entity_id
_entity_poly.type
_entity_poly.pdbx_seq_one_letter_code
_entity_poly.pdbx_strand_id
1 'polypeptide(L)'
;MIFMLTRKLLPLSAMVLALGLSGLTTHVNATDNTYGNGAIITVPKKMQGTWYSYDRNAHNGRKITFTAHTVNGKIIYTQDKSIISDYFNGNIQNQTDFDNVTKNWMSGQTTKMKNHLFYEINPWISFENWSLYRVMPQKINGKKHNVLLYSSRYDGGNYYRSKKLAKQMKNYKFKKVDYHL
;
A
#
# COMPACT_ATOMS: atom_id res chain seq x y z
N MET A 1 12.04 3.00 68.34
CA MET A 1 12.59 4.18 67.64
C MET A 1 12.21 4.06 66.17
N ILE A 2 11.42 5.00 65.65
CA ILE A 2 10.68 4.92 64.39
C ILE A 2 11.59 5.26 63.20
N PHE A 3 11.51 4.45 62.14
CA PHE A 3 12.23 4.61 60.87
C PHE A 3 11.80 5.90 60.15
N MET A 4 12.77 6.77 59.79
CA MET A 4 12.57 7.84 58.81
C MET A 4 12.92 7.34 57.41
N LEU A 5 11.93 7.43 56.51
CA LEU A 5 11.99 7.05 55.11
C LEU A 5 12.45 8.25 54.26
N THR A 6 13.73 8.34 53.90
CA THR A 6 14.20 9.29 52.88
C THR A 6 14.31 8.59 51.53
N ARG A 7 13.29 8.80 50.68
CA ARG A 7 13.29 8.44 49.26
C ARG A 7 14.37 9.20 48.50
N LYS A 8 15.42 8.52 48.03
CA LYS A 8 16.26 9.00 46.93
C LYS A 8 15.66 8.52 45.61
N LEU A 9 15.17 9.46 44.80
CA LEU A 9 14.78 9.25 43.40
C LEU A 9 16.04 8.93 42.58
N LEU A 10 16.07 7.76 41.95
CA LEU A 10 17.02 7.45 40.88
C LEU A 10 16.42 7.91 39.54
N PRO A 11 17.20 8.56 38.65
CA PRO A 11 16.72 8.96 37.35
C PRO A 11 16.53 7.73 36.46
N LEU A 12 15.30 7.54 35.97
CA LEU A 12 14.95 6.51 34.99
C LEU A 12 15.58 6.89 33.64
N SER A 13 16.81 6.44 33.37
CA SER A 13 17.41 6.55 32.05
C SER A 13 16.61 5.70 31.07
N ALA A 14 16.01 6.36 30.08
CA ALA A 14 15.23 5.76 29.01
C ALA A 14 16.09 4.79 28.20
N MET A 15 15.83 3.50 28.36
CA MET A 15 16.36 2.44 27.51
C MET A 15 15.55 2.44 26.21
N VAL A 16 16.01 3.20 25.21
CA VAL A 16 15.47 3.14 23.85
C VAL A 16 15.91 1.81 23.24
N LEU A 17 15.02 0.81 23.30
CA LEU A 17 15.18 -0.42 22.53
C LEU A 17 14.90 -0.11 21.06
N ALA A 18 15.93 0.28 20.33
CA ALA A 18 15.90 0.37 18.87
C ALA A 18 15.81 -1.05 18.31
N LEU A 19 14.59 -1.59 18.20
CA LEU A 19 14.32 -2.76 17.36
C LEU A 19 14.50 -2.31 15.91
N GLY A 20 15.72 -2.48 15.39
CA GLY A 20 16.02 -2.40 13.99
C GLY A 20 15.12 -3.36 13.24
N LEU A 21 14.12 -2.82 12.53
CA LEU A 21 13.46 -3.56 11.46
C LEU A 21 14.54 -3.83 10.40
N SER A 22 15.11 -5.03 10.43
CA SER A 22 15.80 -5.61 9.28
C SER A 22 14.76 -5.80 8.18
N GLY A 23 14.46 -4.73 7.45
CA GLY A 23 13.81 -4.84 6.16
C GLY A 23 14.79 -5.56 5.25
N LEU A 24 14.49 -6.80 4.89
CA LEU A 24 15.13 -7.44 3.73
C LEU A 24 14.96 -6.48 2.55
N THR A 25 16.03 -5.79 2.17
CA THR A 25 16.07 -5.10 0.89
C THR A 25 16.28 -6.17 -0.16
N THR A 26 15.19 -6.72 -0.69
CA THR A 26 15.27 -7.50 -1.91
C THR A 26 15.75 -6.56 -3.00
N HIS A 27 17.02 -6.68 -3.37
CA HIS A 27 17.56 -6.05 -4.57
C HIS A 27 16.77 -6.62 -5.74
N VAL A 28 15.89 -5.80 -6.31
CA VAL A 28 15.08 -6.17 -7.47
C VAL A 28 15.94 -5.91 -8.70
N ASN A 29 16.55 -6.98 -9.23
CA ASN A 29 17.03 -6.93 -10.60
C ASN A 29 15.79 -6.92 -11.49
N ALA A 30 15.68 -5.94 -12.39
CA ALA A 30 14.69 -5.96 -13.44
C ALA A 30 14.92 -7.24 -14.24
N THR A 31 14.02 -8.21 -14.13
CA THR A 31 14.02 -9.37 -15.01
C THR A 31 13.81 -8.85 -16.43
N ASP A 32 14.65 -9.32 -17.36
CA ASP A 32 14.57 -9.05 -18.79
C ASP A 32 13.11 -9.02 -19.28
N ASN A 33 12.82 -8.11 -20.24
CA ASN A 33 11.50 -7.90 -20.90
C ASN A 33 10.86 -9.23 -21.36
N THR A 34 10.22 -9.94 -20.46
CA THR A 34 9.68 -11.28 -20.68
C THR A 34 8.19 -11.24 -20.37
N TYR A 35 7.38 -11.75 -21.30
CA TYR A 35 5.93 -11.93 -21.13
C TYR A 35 5.10 -10.64 -20.97
N GLY A 36 5.45 -9.56 -21.67
CA GLY A 36 4.58 -8.38 -21.78
C GLY A 36 4.52 -7.49 -20.54
N ASN A 37 5.48 -7.64 -19.63
CA ASN A 37 5.75 -6.57 -18.68
C ASN A 37 6.27 -5.34 -19.44
N GLY A 38 5.64 -4.20 -19.20
CA GLY A 38 6.20 -2.92 -19.62
C GLY A 38 7.16 -2.37 -18.57
N ALA A 39 7.26 -1.06 -18.49
CA ALA A 39 8.13 -0.39 -17.53
C ALA A 39 7.75 -0.69 -16.07
N ILE A 40 8.77 -0.80 -15.21
CA ILE A 40 8.59 -0.81 -13.76
C ILE A 40 8.02 0.55 -13.33
N ILE A 41 6.92 0.52 -12.57
CA ILE A 41 6.31 1.73 -12.03
C ILE A 41 7.08 2.22 -10.80
N THR A 42 7.25 3.53 -10.72
CA THR A 42 7.77 4.20 -9.52
C THR A 42 6.64 4.74 -8.66
N VAL A 43 6.48 4.21 -7.45
CA VAL A 43 5.50 4.71 -6.47
C VAL A 43 6.00 6.03 -5.87
N PRO A 44 5.17 7.07 -5.73
CA PRO A 44 5.59 8.34 -5.16
C PRO A 44 6.07 8.23 -3.72
N LYS A 45 7.10 8.99 -3.37
CA LYS A 45 7.70 9.02 -2.02
C LYS A 45 6.67 9.20 -0.90
N LYS A 46 5.64 10.04 -1.09
CA LYS A 46 4.58 10.26 -0.09
C LYS A 46 3.74 9.00 0.23
N MET A 47 3.64 8.08 -0.73
CA MET A 47 2.89 6.83 -0.64
C MET A 47 3.74 5.65 -0.15
N GLN A 48 5.07 5.71 -0.33
CA GLN A 48 6.01 4.68 0.11
C GLN A 48 5.97 4.46 1.64
N GLY A 49 6.17 3.22 2.08
CA GLY A 49 6.14 2.74 3.46
C GLY A 49 4.87 1.99 3.82
N THR A 50 4.74 1.62 5.09
CA THR A 50 3.62 0.82 5.59
C THR A 50 2.43 1.69 6.00
N TRP A 51 1.25 1.18 5.71
CA TRP A 51 -0.05 1.75 6.05
C TRP A 51 -0.96 0.68 6.63
N TYR A 52 -1.82 1.09 7.56
CA TYR A 52 -2.73 0.22 8.29
C TYR A 52 -4.17 0.67 8.14
N SER A 53 -5.09 -0.27 7.95
CA SER A 53 -6.53 -0.01 7.95
C SER A 53 -7.26 -1.01 8.85
N TYR A 54 -8.33 -0.55 9.46
CA TYR A 54 -9.32 -1.38 10.15
C TYR A 54 -10.73 -1.16 9.59
N ASP A 55 -10.84 -0.41 8.49
CA ASP A 55 -12.10 -0.19 7.79
C ASP A 55 -12.57 -1.52 7.20
N ARG A 56 -13.88 -1.78 7.31
CA ARG A 56 -14.51 -2.97 6.71
C ARG A 56 -14.34 -3.01 5.18
N ASN A 57 -14.25 -1.84 4.59
CA ASN A 57 -14.30 -1.59 3.15
C ASN A 57 -12.89 -1.34 2.56
N ALA A 58 -11.84 -1.72 3.28
CA ALA A 58 -10.46 -1.65 2.81
C ALA A 58 -10.02 -3.06 2.39
N HIS A 59 -10.36 -3.43 1.15
CA HIS A 59 -10.29 -4.82 0.67
C HIS A 59 -8.87 -5.35 0.47
N ASN A 60 -7.86 -4.47 0.41
CA ASN A 60 -6.45 -4.85 0.33
C ASN A 60 -5.82 -5.19 1.70
N GLY A 61 -6.65 -5.65 2.63
CA GLY A 61 -6.26 -6.13 3.95
C GLY A 61 -5.95 -5.01 4.96
N ARG A 62 -5.59 -5.43 6.19
CA ARG A 62 -5.33 -4.53 7.32
C ARG A 62 -3.99 -3.80 7.24
N LYS A 63 -3.12 -4.18 6.32
CA LYS A 63 -1.76 -3.66 6.15
C LYS A 63 -1.39 -3.68 4.67
N ILE A 64 -0.88 -2.57 4.18
CA ILE A 64 -0.30 -2.46 2.84
C ILE A 64 1.05 -1.74 2.92
N THR A 65 2.05 -2.20 2.18
CA THR A 65 3.38 -1.61 2.16
C THR A 65 3.79 -1.32 0.74
N PHE A 66 4.16 -0.07 0.47
CA PHE A 66 4.70 0.34 -0.82
C PHE A 66 6.20 0.60 -0.69
N THR A 67 7.01 0.09 -1.62
CA THR A 67 8.39 0.55 -1.82
C THR A 67 8.45 1.45 -3.05
N ALA A 68 9.65 1.79 -3.53
CA ALA A 68 9.77 2.50 -4.79
C ALA A 68 9.14 1.75 -5.97
N HIS A 69 9.19 0.42 -5.98
CA HIS A 69 8.80 -0.39 -7.14
C HIS A 69 7.88 -1.58 -6.79
N THR A 70 7.49 -1.73 -5.53
CA THR A 70 6.70 -2.89 -5.08
C THR A 70 5.52 -2.50 -4.22
N VAL A 71 4.49 -3.34 -4.21
CA VAL A 71 3.41 -3.36 -3.22
C VAL A 71 3.36 -4.73 -2.54
N ASN A 72 3.41 -4.76 -1.22
CA ASN A 72 3.45 -5.99 -0.43
C ASN A 72 4.53 -6.99 -0.90
N GLY A 73 5.66 -6.49 -1.39
CA GLY A 73 6.78 -7.29 -1.89
C GLY A 73 6.68 -7.70 -3.37
N LYS A 74 5.54 -7.48 -4.04
CA LYS A 74 5.35 -7.76 -5.46
C LYS A 74 5.71 -6.57 -6.34
N ILE A 75 6.47 -6.79 -7.41
CA ILE A 75 6.91 -5.74 -8.34
C ILE A 75 5.71 -5.20 -9.12
N ILE A 76 5.69 -3.89 -9.36
CA ILE A 76 4.64 -3.20 -10.11
C ILE A 76 5.15 -2.88 -11.51
N TYR A 77 4.48 -3.41 -12.53
CA TYR A 77 4.77 -3.15 -13.94
C TYR A 77 3.58 -2.47 -14.63
N THR A 78 3.82 -1.68 -15.67
CA THR A 78 2.78 -1.38 -16.65
C THR A 78 2.45 -2.63 -17.45
N GLN A 79 1.21 -2.77 -17.91
CA GLN A 79 0.81 -3.91 -18.74
C GLN A 79 0.87 -3.56 -20.23
N ASP A 80 1.45 -4.47 -21.01
CA ASP A 80 1.24 -4.46 -22.46
C ASP A 80 -0.17 -4.97 -22.78
N LYS A 81 -0.96 -4.13 -23.47
CA LYS A 81 -2.35 -4.45 -23.81
C LYS A 81 -2.46 -5.67 -24.74
N SER A 82 -1.48 -5.88 -25.63
CA SER A 82 -1.50 -6.99 -26.59
C SER A 82 -1.39 -8.33 -25.86
N ILE A 83 -0.41 -8.47 -24.97
CA ILE A 83 -0.18 -9.68 -24.20
C ILE A 83 -1.35 -9.99 -23.27
N ILE A 84 -1.93 -8.97 -22.64
CA ILE A 84 -3.13 -9.15 -21.83
C ILE A 84 -4.34 -9.60 -22.68
N SER A 85 -4.50 -9.04 -23.88
CA SER A 85 -5.53 -9.49 -24.81
C SER A 85 -5.32 -10.96 -25.20
N ASP A 86 -4.08 -11.37 -25.48
CA ASP A 86 -3.77 -12.76 -25.81
C ASP A 86 -4.09 -13.69 -24.64
N TYR A 87 -3.82 -13.28 -23.40
CA TYR A 87 -4.17 -14.07 -22.22
C TYR A 87 -5.68 -14.31 -22.13
N PHE A 88 -6.48 -13.25 -22.24
CA PHE A 88 -7.94 -13.38 -22.13
C PHE A 88 -8.58 -14.14 -23.29
N ASN A 89 -7.95 -14.13 -24.46
CA ASN A 89 -8.42 -14.85 -25.63
C ASN A 89 -7.88 -16.29 -25.72
N GLY A 90 -7.05 -16.74 -24.77
CA GLY A 90 -6.42 -18.07 -24.79
C GLY A 90 -5.33 -18.23 -25.84
N ASN A 91 -4.75 -17.12 -26.32
CA ASN A 91 -3.72 -17.08 -27.35
C ASN A 91 -2.29 -17.01 -26.79
N ILE A 92 -2.11 -17.02 -25.46
CA ILE A 92 -0.77 -17.01 -24.85
C ILE A 92 -0.01 -18.28 -25.22
N GLN A 93 1.13 -18.10 -25.87
CA GLN A 93 2.08 -19.16 -26.08
C GLN A 93 2.70 -19.55 -24.73
N ASN A 94 2.58 -20.83 -24.37
CA ASN A 94 3.12 -21.40 -23.14
C ASN A 94 2.57 -20.75 -21.84
N GLN A 95 1.25 -20.90 -21.67
CA GLN A 95 0.47 -20.44 -20.51
C GLN A 95 1.12 -20.77 -19.15
N THR A 96 1.69 -21.97 -18.99
CA THR A 96 2.30 -22.39 -17.73
C THR A 96 3.48 -21.51 -17.33
N ASP A 97 4.36 -21.17 -18.27
CA ASP A 97 5.49 -20.28 -17.99
C ASP A 97 5.01 -18.85 -17.70
N PHE A 98 4.02 -18.37 -18.46
CA PHE A 98 3.39 -17.08 -18.22
C PHE A 98 2.84 -16.99 -16.79
N ASP A 99 2.05 -17.97 -16.35
CA ASP A 99 1.46 -17.99 -15.01
C ASP A 99 2.54 -18.07 -13.92
N ASN A 100 3.59 -18.86 -14.17
CA ASN A 100 4.69 -19.03 -13.22
C ASN A 100 5.48 -17.76 -12.98
N VAL A 101 5.78 -17.00 -14.05
CA VAL A 101 6.53 -15.75 -13.97
C VAL A 101 5.67 -14.63 -13.40
N THR A 102 4.41 -14.55 -13.82
CA THR A 102 3.56 -13.39 -13.53
C THR A 102 2.81 -13.46 -12.18
N LYS A 103 2.74 -14.63 -11.52
CA LYS A 103 2.02 -14.80 -10.23
C LYS A 103 2.42 -13.84 -9.11
N ASN A 104 3.65 -13.32 -9.16
CA ASN A 104 4.21 -12.41 -8.17
C ASN A 104 4.27 -10.95 -8.64
N TRP A 105 3.64 -10.61 -9.75
CA TRP A 105 3.59 -9.27 -10.29
C TRP A 105 2.28 -8.57 -9.94
N MET A 106 2.34 -7.24 -10.01
CA MET A 106 1.21 -6.34 -9.88
C MET A 106 1.19 -5.45 -11.11
N SER A 107 -0.01 -5.11 -11.57
CA SER A 107 -0.15 -4.08 -12.60
C SER A 107 -0.24 -2.71 -11.94
N GLY A 108 0.33 -1.70 -12.61
CA GLY A 108 0.31 -0.33 -12.13
C GLY A 108 0.13 0.68 -13.25
N GLN A 109 -0.73 1.66 -13.00
CA GLN A 109 -0.88 2.83 -13.85
C GLN A 109 -1.34 4.04 -13.03
N THR A 110 -1.25 5.23 -13.62
CA THR A 110 -1.86 6.43 -13.06
C THR A 110 -3.21 6.68 -13.73
N THR A 111 -4.25 6.85 -12.93
CA THR A 111 -5.61 7.03 -13.42
C THR A 111 -6.19 8.33 -12.87
N LYS A 112 -6.73 9.19 -13.75
CA LYS A 112 -7.37 10.45 -13.35
C LYS A 112 -8.88 10.24 -13.23
N MET A 113 -9.45 10.48 -12.05
CA MET A 113 -10.89 10.39 -11.80
C MET A 113 -11.36 11.56 -10.95
N LYS A 114 -12.49 12.17 -11.32
CA LYS A 114 -13.12 13.29 -10.57
C LYS A 114 -12.10 14.35 -10.13
N ASN A 115 -11.22 14.78 -11.04
CA ASN A 115 -10.15 15.76 -10.82
C ASN A 115 -9.05 15.34 -9.82
N HIS A 116 -8.92 14.06 -9.53
CA HIS A 116 -7.86 13.51 -8.69
C HIS A 116 -7.02 12.50 -9.45
N LEU A 117 -5.71 12.51 -9.20
CA LEU A 117 -4.77 11.51 -9.70
C LEU A 117 -4.69 10.36 -8.70
N PHE A 118 -4.95 9.15 -9.16
CA PHE A 118 -4.83 7.91 -8.41
C PHE A 118 -3.70 7.06 -8.98
N TYR A 119 -3.09 6.27 -8.09
CA TYR A 119 -2.22 5.16 -8.43
C TYR A 119 -3.09 3.92 -8.40
N GLU A 120 -3.41 3.42 -9.59
CA GLU A 120 -4.16 2.20 -9.74
C GLU A 120 -3.19 1.04 -9.70
N ILE A 121 -3.36 0.14 -8.73
CA ILE A 121 -2.48 -1.01 -8.54
C ILE A 121 -3.31 -2.26 -8.29
N ASN A 122 -3.33 -3.17 -9.26
CA ASN A 122 -4.17 -4.38 -9.25
C ASN A 122 -3.31 -5.65 -9.31
N PRO A 123 -3.86 -6.84 -9.00
CA PRO A 123 -3.20 -8.09 -9.36
C PRO A 123 -2.96 -8.12 -10.87
N TRP A 124 -1.80 -8.67 -11.28
CA TRP A 124 -1.36 -8.60 -12.68
C TRP A 124 -2.46 -8.94 -13.69
N ILE A 125 -3.10 -10.11 -13.59
CA ILE A 125 -4.00 -10.59 -14.65
C ILE A 125 -5.49 -10.24 -14.38
N SER A 126 -5.82 -9.52 -13.30
CA SER A 126 -7.21 -9.23 -12.95
C SER A 126 -7.46 -7.72 -12.83
N PHE A 127 -8.21 -7.15 -13.77
CA PHE A 127 -8.60 -5.74 -13.76
C PHE A 127 -9.86 -5.45 -12.93
N GLU A 128 -10.44 -6.45 -12.27
CA GLU A 128 -11.74 -6.29 -11.62
C GLU A 128 -11.69 -5.44 -10.33
N ASN A 129 -10.52 -5.26 -9.74
CA ASN A 129 -10.43 -4.66 -8.41
C ASN A 129 -10.44 -3.13 -8.40
N TRP A 130 -10.10 -2.46 -9.51
CA TRP A 130 -10.04 -0.98 -9.62
C TRP A 130 -9.41 -0.36 -8.36
N SER A 131 -8.27 -0.88 -7.91
CA SER A 131 -7.67 -0.53 -6.63
C SER A 131 -6.94 0.79 -6.73
N LEU A 132 -7.66 1.87 -6.43
CA LEU A 132 -7.21 3.25 -6.57
C LEU A 132 -6.67 3.79 -5.26
N TYR A 133 -5.42 4.26 -5.30
CA TYR A 133 -4.74 4.81 -4.14
C TYR A 133 -4.35 6.26 -4.33
N ARG A 134 -4.56 7.08 -3.30
CA ARG A 134 -3.95 8.41 -3.23
C ARG A 134 -3.66 8.83 -1.80
N VAL A 135 -2.61 9.61 -1.63
CA VAL A 135 -2.29 10.22 -0.34
C VAL A 135 -3.00 11.55 -0.20
N MET A 136 -3.76 11.70 0.88
CA MET A 136 -4.53 12.88 1.24
C MET A 136 -4.03 13.45 2.58
N PRO A 137 -3.62 14.73 2.65
CA PRO A 137 -3.43 15.40 3.92
C PRO A 137 -4.77 15.62 4.62
N GLN A 138 -4.87 15.27 5.91
CA GLN A 138 -6.06 15.46 6.75
C GLN A 138 -5.67 16.01 8.11
N LYS A 139 -6.57 16.76 8.76
CA LYS A 139 -6.41 17.20 10.15
C LYS A 139 -7.20 16.27 11.06
N ILE A 140 -6.51 15.55 11.94
CA ILE A 140 -7.11 14.60 12.90
C ILE A 140 -6.65 15.00 14.30
N ASN A 141 -7.57 15.23 15.22
CA ASN A 141 -7.27 15.68 16.59
C ASN A 141 -6.32 16.90 16.63
N GLY A 142 -6.56 17.87 15.75
CA GLY A 142 -5.74 19.09 15.66
C GLY A 142 -4.42 18.95 14.90
N LYS A 143 -3.95 17.73 14.60
CA LYS A 143 -2.66 17.47 13.95
C LYS A 143 -2.82 17.12 12.48
N LYS A 144 -1.83 17.48 11.65
CA LYS A 144 -1.79 17.09 10.23
C LYS A 144 -1.31 15.65 10.10
N HIS A 145 -2.02 14.85 9.32
CA HIS A 145 -1.70 13.47 9.01
C HIS A 145 -1.84 13.22 7.51
N ASN A 146 -0.93 12.46 6.93
CA ASN A 146 -1.18 11.84 5.63
C ASN A 146 -2.05 10.60 5.83
N VAL A 147 -3.13 10.51 5.07
CA VAL A 147 -4.04 9.37 4.99
C VAL A 147 -3.94 8.80 3.58
N LEU A 148 -3.74 7.51 3.46
CA LEU A 148 -3.82 6.83 2.17
C LEU A 148 -5.28 6.45 1.95
N LEU A 149 -5.94 7.13 1.02
CA LEU A 149 -7.24 6.74 0.53
C LEU A 149 -7.08 5.49 -0.33
N TYR A 150 -7.94 4.52 -0.07
CA TYR A 150 -8.26 3.44 -0.98
C TYR A 150 -9.69 3.65 -1.48
N SER A 151 -9.89 3.51 -2.77
CA SER A 151 -11.20 3.49 -3.40
C SER A 151 -11.20 2.43 -4.49
N SER A 152 -12.36 1.84 -4.70
CA SER A 152 -12.71 0.99 -5.82
C SER A 152 -14.05 1.45 -6.39
N ARG A 153 -14.52 0.74 -7.41
CA ARG A 153 -15.86 0.95 -7.97
C ARG A 153 -16.98 0.73 -6.94
N TYR A 154 -16.75 -0.11 -5.93
CA TYR A 154 -17.79 -0.58 -5.00
C TYR A 154 -17.65 0.02 -3.61
N ASP A 155 -16.43 0.31 -3.19
CA ASP A 155 -16.10 0.58 -1.81
C ASP A 155 -14.88 1.49 -1.68
N GLY A 156 -14.58 1.86 -0.44
CA GLY A 156 -13.37 2.62 -0.15
C GLY A 156 -13.09 2.65 1.33
N GLY A 157 -11.88 3.05 1.68
CA GLY A 157 -11.38 3.03 3.04
C GLY A 157 -10.19 3.94 3.22
N ASN A 158 -9.81 4.13 4.48
CA ASN A 158 -8.68 4.95 4.85
C ASN A 158 -7.60 4.07 5.49
N TYR A 159 -6.37 4.27 5.04
CA TYR A 159 -5.20 3.71 5.70
C TYR A 159 -4.36 4.82 6.36
N TYR A 160 -3.73 4.47 7.48
CA TYR A 160 -2.97 5.38 8.32
C TYR A 160 -1.57 4.82 8.59
N ARG A 161 -0.60 5.70 8.80
CA ARG A 161 0.78 5.30 9.15
C ARG A 161 0.90 4.60 10.50
N SER A 162 0.03 4.96 11.45
CA SER A 162 0.02 4.37 12.79
C SER A 162 -1.09 3.34 12.92
N LYS A 163 -0.74 2.12 13.35
CA LYS A 163 -1.71 1.07 13.68
C LYS A 163 -2.69 1.52 14.78
N LYS A 164 -2.22 2.29 15.78
CA LYS A 164 -3.07 2.83 16.85
C LYS A 164 -4.10 3.81 16.28
N LEU A 165 -3.66 4.72 15.42
CA LEU A 165 -4.55 5.67 14.76
C LEU A 165 -5.56 4.96 13.84
N ALA A 166 -5.13 3.95 13.09
CA ALA A 166 -6.01 3.18 12.22
C ALA A 166 -7.14 2.48 13.01
N LYS A 167 -6.84 1.96 14.21
CA LYS A 167 -7.87 1.39 15.09
C LYS A 167 -8.85 2.46 15.59
N GLN A 168 -8.32 3.62 16.00
CA GLN A 168 -9.13 4.74 16.48
C GLN A 168 -10.08 5.27 15.38
N MET A 169 -9.60 5.34 14.14
CA MET A 169 -10.32 5.88 13.00
C MET A 169 -11.08 4.81 12.20
N LYS A 170 -11.30 3.64 12.78
CA LYS A 170 -11.97 2.52 12.12
C LYS A 170 -13.33 2.94 11.56
N ASN A 171 -13.54 2.66 10.27
CA ASN A 171 -14.74 2.98 9.49
C ASN A 171 -15.07 4.48 9.40
N TYR A 172 -14.16 5.37 9.82
CA TYR A 172 -14.40 6.81 9.75
C TYR A 172 -14.34 7.29 8.30
N LYS A 173 -15.30 8.14 7.91
CA LYS A 173 -15.38 8.76 6.58
C LYS A 173 -15.21 10.27 6.68
N PHE A 174 -14.19 10.78 6.00
CA PHE A 174 -14.00 12.22 5.82
C PHE A 174 -15.10 12.79 4.90
N LYS A 175 -15.87 13.77 5.38
CA LYS A 175 -17.05 14.33 4.68
C LYS A 175 -16.77 14.89 3.27
N LYS A 176 -15.55 15.36 3.00
CA LYS A 176 -15.14 15.96 1.71
C LYS A 176 -14.31 15.01 0.84
N VAL A 177 -14.36 13.72 1.12
CA VAL A 177 -13.64 12.70 0.36
C VAL A 177 -14.66 11.82 -0.33
N ASP A 178 -14.52 11.70 -1.64
CA ASP A 178 -15.26 10.73 -2.42
C ASP A 178 -14.59 9.36 -2.30
N TYR A 179 -15.37 8.36 -1.89
CA TYR A 179 -14.93 6.97 -1.72
C TYR A 179 -15.50 6.04 -2.80
N HIS A 180 -16.42 6.53 -3.63
CA HIS A 180 -17.09 5.76 -4.68
C HIS A 180 -16.76 6.43 -6.02
N LEU A 181 -15.74 5.90 -6.68
CA LEU A 181 -15.22 6.47 -7.93
C LEU A 181 -15.73 5.70 -9.14
#